data_AF-A0A5C6A7A3-F1
#
_entry.id   AF-A0A5C6A7A3-F1
#
_cell.length_a   1.000
_cell.length_b   1.000
_cell.length_c   1.000
_cell.angle_alpha   90.00
_cell.angle_beta   90.00
_cell.angle_gamma   90.00
#
_symmetry.space_group_name_H-M   'P 1'
#
loop_
_entity.id
_entity.type
_entity.pdbx_description
1 polymer ?
#
loop_
_entity_poly.entity_id
_entity_poly.type
_entity_poly.pdbx_seq_one_letter_code
_entity_poly.pdbx_strand_id
1 'polypeptide(L)'
;MVLNTGEAAAKDVRVEICVPNGQDYGIIDWSEAPEVPKRRENRFVANPMRDLKIRPVVRRDGYVDIDRGEHETKVEIECGNLQPGRKVWTDEFYLGVGQSGEFEIKRHLFAANLAKPQEFTLTIDADITRTSMTADELIELADSDVKKEVDDD
;
A
#
# COMPACT_ATOMS: atom_id res chain seq x y z
N MET A 1 0.82 9.87 6.88
CA MET A 1 0.98 10.60 8.15
C MET A 1 -0.36 11.17 8.59
N VAL A 2 -0.68 11.10 9.88
CA VAL A 2 -1.88 11.73 10.48
C VAL A 2 -1.44 12.79 11.49
N LEU A 3 -2.05 13.98 11.43
CA LEU A 3 -1.73 15.13 12.28
C LEU A 3 -3.03 15.68 12.88
N ASN A 4 -3.04 15.91 14.19
CA ASN A 4 -4.12 16.66 14.82
C ASN A 4 -3.84 18.16 14.72
N THR A 5 -4.61 18.85 13.87
CA THR A 5 -4.56 20.30 13.64
C THR A 5 -5.58 21.09 14.48
N GLY A 6 -6.39 20.41 15.29
CA GLY A 6 -7.39 21.02 16.16
C GLY A 6 -6.82 21.50 17.49
N GLU A 7 -7.64 22.23 18.25
CA GLU A 7 -7.28 22.78 19.56
C GLU A 7 -7.42 21.77 20.72
N ALA A 8 -8.10 20.64 20.48
CA ALA A 8 -8.38 19.62 21.48
C ALA A 8 -7.72 18.27 21.12
N ALA A 9 -7.41 17.48 22.15
CA ALA A 9 -6.90 16.12 21.96
C ALA A 9 -7.96 15.23 21.31
N ALA A 10 -7.56 14.52 20.26
CA ALA A 10 -8.36 13.45 19.66
C ALA A 10 -8.01 12.12 20.33
N LYS A 11 -9.03 11.36 20.71
CA LYS A 11 -8.87 10.09 21.42
C LYS A 11 -9.22 8.92 20.50
N ASP A 12 -8.45 7.85 20.61
CA ASP A 12 -8.70 6.60 19.86
C ASP A 12 -8.91 6.85 18.35
N VAL A 13 -7.93 7.54 17.75
CA VAL A 13 -7.99 7.96 16.36
C VAL A 13 -7.70 6.78 15.45
N ARG A 14 -8.55 6.58 14.45
CA ARG A 14 -8.42 5.52 13.47
C ARG A 14 -8.83 5.99 12.08
N VAL A 15 -8.07 5.62 11.06
CA VAL A 15 -8.40 5.89 9.66
C VAL A 15 -8.85 4.61 8.99
N GLU A 16 -9.92 4.69 8.20
CA GLU A 16 -10.46 3.58 7.44
C GLU A 16 -10.54 3.92 5.95
N ILE A 17 -10.09 2.97 5.15
CA ILE A 17 -9.91 3.08 3.70
C ILE A 17 -10.50 1.81 3.07
N CYS A 18 -11.70 1.89 2.49
CA CYS A 18 -12.31 0.76 1.76
C CYS A 18 -12.12 0.90 0.26
N VAL A 19 -11.54 -0.11 -0.39
CA VAL A 19 -11.35 -0.17 -1.84
C VAL A 19 -12.15 -1.36 -2.37
N PRO A 20 -13.14 -1.15 -3.25
CA PRO A 20 -13.87 -2.23 -3.88
C PRO A 20 -12.93 -3.14 -4.67
N ASN A 21 -13.10 -4.46 -4.55
CA ASN A 21 -12.34 -5.43 -5.33
C ASN A 21 -12.83 -5.41 -6.80
N GLY A 22 -11.92 -5.70 -7.74
CA GLY A 22 -12.26 -5.79 -9.17
C GLY A 22 -12.33 -4.44 -9.90
N GLN A 23 -11.84 -3.36 -9.28
CA GLN A 23 -11.59 -2.09 -9.94
C GLN A 23 -10.23 -2.09 -10.64
N ASP A 24 -9.99 -1.11 -11.51
CA ASP A 24 -8.68 -0.86 -12.14
C ASP A 24 -7.62 -0.33 -11.15
N TYR A 25 -7.95 -0.25 -9.85
CA TYR A 25 -7.05 0.09 -8.76
C TYR A 25 -7.33 -0.81 -7.55
N GLY A 26 -6.32 -1.05 -6.71
CA GLY A 26 -6.43 -1.98 -5.60
C GLY A 26 -5.31 -1.82 -4.56
N ILE A 27 -5.46 -2.47 -3.41
CA ILE A 27 -4.45 -2.45 -2.34
C ILE A 27 -3.52 -3.66 -2.51
N ILE A 28 -2.23 -3.40 -2.62
CA ILE A 28 -1.19 -4.42 -2.70
C ILE A 28 -0.51 -4.51 -1.34
N ASP A 29 -0.52 -5.71 -0.75
CA ASP A 29 0.31 -6.04 0.41
C ASP A 29 1.72 -6.36 -0.11
N TRP A 30 2.76 -5.88 0.56
CA TRP A 30 4.14 -6.15 0.16
C TRP A 30 4.46 -7.64 0.10
N SER A 31 3.76 -8.47 0.89
CA SER A 31 3.88 -9.94 0.80
C SER A 31 3.44 -10.51 -0.56
N GLU A 32 2.70 -9.75 -1.36
CA GLU A 32 2.19 -10.11 -2.68
C GLU A 32 2.84 -9.32 -3.81
N ALA A 33 3.75 -8.40 -3.48
CA ALA A 33 4.54 -7.72 -4.49
C ALA A 33 5.29 -8.79 -5.31
N PRO A 34 5.32 -8.68 -6.65
CA PRO A 34 6.01 -9.66 -7.47
C PRO A 34 7.45 -9.77 -7.00
N GLU A 35 7.91 -10.99 -6.71
CA GLU A 35 9.32 -11.21 -6.39
C GLU A 35 10.16 -10.71 -7.57
N VAL A 36 11.23 -9.96 -7.26
CA VAL A 36 12.23 -9.58 -8.26
C VAL A 36 12.61 -10.83 -9.07
N PRO A 37 12.67 -10.77 -10.41
CA PRO A 37 13.02 -11.92 -11.23
C PRO A 37 14.35 -12.53 -10.76
N LYS A 38 14.29 -13.68 -10.10
CA LYS A 38 15.47 -14.43 -9.68
C LYS A 38 15.80 -15.46 -10.74
N ARG A 39 17.09 -15.59 -11.06
CA ARG A 39 17.61 -16.69 -11.87
C ARG A 39 17.09 -18.01 -11.31
N ARG A 40 16.48 -18.82 -12.17
CA ARG A 40 15.71 -20.02 -11.80
C ARG A 40 16.65 -21.08 -11.20
N GLU A 41 16.71 -21.15 -9.88
CA GLU A 41 17.27 -22.30 -9.16
C GLU A 41 16.15 -23.29 -8.80
N ASN A 42 16.50 -24.58 -8.75
CA ASN A 42 15.57 -25.71 -8.74
C ASN A 42 14.48 -25.63 -7.65
N ARG A 43 13.23 -25.86 -8.09
CA ARG A 43 11.97 -25.79 -7.31
C ARG A 43 11.73 -26.98 -6.36
N PHE A 44 12.67 -27.31 -5.46
CA PHE A 44 12.47 -28.39 -4.48
C PHE A 44 12.42 -27.96 -3.01
N VAL A 45 12.32 -26.67 -2.72
CA VAL A 45 12.11 -26.20 -1.33
C VAL A 45 10.91 -25.26 -1.29
N ALA A 46 9.71 -25.83 -1.30
CA ALA A 46 8.53 -25.11 -0.86
C ALA A 46 8.67 -24.89 0.66
N ASN A 47 8.84 -23.63 1.08
CA ASN A 47 8.96 -23.29 2.49
C ASN A 47 7.54 -23.00 3.02
N PRO A 48 6.91 -23.90 3.81
CA PRO A 48 5.48 -23.85 4.13
C PRO A 48 5.10 -22.75 5.14
N MET A 49 6.02 -21.86 5.50
CA MET A 49 5.80 -20.83 6.54
C MET A 49 5.48 -19.43 5.99
N ARG A 50 5.36 -19.24 4.67
CA ARG A 50 5.09 -17.90 4.09
C ARG A 50 3.66 -17.38 4.35
N ASP A 51 2.70 -18.25 4.70
CA ASP A 51 1.28 -17.88 4.83
C ASP A 51 0.79 -17.66 6.27
N LEU A 52 1.67 -17.72 7.27
CA LEU A 52 1.28 -17.43 8.66
C LEU A 52 1.31 -15.92 8.92
N LYS A 53 0.22 -15.22 8.59
CA LYS A 53 -0.05 -13.85 9.05
C LYS A 53 -0.30 -13.85 10.57
N ILE A 54 0.76 -13.88 11.37
CA ILE A 54 0.67 -13.71 12.82
C ILE A 54 0.40 -12.23 13.10
N ARG A 55 -0.85 -11.92 13.48
CA ARG A 55 -1.25 -10.59 13.94
C ARG A 55 -0.43 -10.21 15.19
N PRO A 56 0.26 -9.07 15.22
CA PRO A 56 0.89 -8.59 16.45
C PRO A 56 -0.18 -8.36 17.53
N VAL A 57 0.04 -8.93 18.72
CA VAL A 57 -0.85 -8.72 19.89
C VAL A 57 -0.79 -7.27 20.39
N VAL A 58 0.25 -6.53 20.02
CA VAL A 58 0.42 -5.10 20.32
C VAL A 58 0.54 -4.34 19.00
N ARG A 59 -0.52 -3.60 18.66
CA ARG A 59 -0.51 -2.65 17.55
C ARG A 59 0.09 -1.33 18.04
N ARG A 60 1.01 -0.77 17.26
CA ARG A 60 1.65 0.52 17.57
C ARG A 60 0.86 1.66 16.92
N ASP A 61 0.98 2.87 17.46
CA ASP A 61 0.52 4.07 16.75
C ASP A 61 1.15 4.09 15.35
N GLY A 62 0.31 4.18 14.32
CA GLY A 62 0.68 4.12 12.92
C GLY A 62 0.52 2.75 12.27
N TYR A 63 0.19 1.70 13.02
CA TYR A 63 0.04 0.35 12.48
C TYR A 63 -1.07 0.30 11.41
N VAL A 64 -0.75 -0.34 10.29
CA VAL A 64 -1.68 -0.57 9.19
C VAL A 64 -2.12 -2.03 9.20
N ASP A 65 -3.43 -2.25 9.28
CA ASP A 65 -4.08 -3.55 9.10
C ASP A 65 -4.79 -3.59 7.75
N ILE A 66 -4.56 -4.64 6.98
CA ILE A 66 -5.21 -4.84 5.67
C ILE A 66 -6.10 -6.08 5.79
N ASP A 67 -7.41 -5.86 5.81
CA ASP A 67 -8.43 -6.90 5.79
C ASP A 67 -8.98 -7.05 4.38
N ARG A 68 -8.98 -8.29 3.87
CA ARG A 68 -9.44 -8.60 2.51
C ARG A 68 -10.76 -9.35 2.59
N GLY A 69 -11.84 -8.61 2.37
CA GLY A 69 -13.16 -9.20 2.17
C GLY A 69 -13.35 -9.71 0.75
N GLU A 70 -14.48 -10.37 0.54
CA GLU A 70 -14.91 -10.86 -0.77
C GLU A 70 -15.16 -9.71 -1.77
N HIS A 71 -15.77 -8.63 -1.29
CA HIS A 71 -16.20 -7.50 -2.14
C HIS A 71 -15.31 -6.26 -2.04
N GLU A 72 -14.58 -6.11 -0.94
CA GLU A 72 -13.72 -4.95 -0.70
C GLU A 72 -12.48 -5.32 0.10
N THR A 73 -11.42 -4.56 -0.12
CA THR A 73 -10.23 -4.55 0.73
C THR A 73 -10.30 -3.33 1.64
N LYS A 74 -10.24 -3.55 2.94
CA LYS A 74 -10.27 -2.53 3.98
C LYS A 74 -8.88 -2.35 4.57
N VAL A 75 -8.38 -1.11 4.53
CA VAL A 75 -7.16 -0.70 5.22
C VAL A 75 -7.55 0.12 6.44
N GLU A 76 -7.11 -0.33 7.59
CA GLU A 76 -7.31 0.31 8.88
C GLU A 76 -5.97 0.81 9.43
N ILE A 77 -5.94 2.07 9.86
CA ILE A 77 -4.72 2.69 10.40
C ILE A 77 -5.01 3.15 11.82
N GLU A 78 -4.39 2.50 12.80
CA GLU A 78 -4.53 2.86 14.20
C GLU A 78 -3.58 4.00 14.56
N CYS A 79 -4.10 5.14 14.99
CA CYS A 79 -3.30 6.33 15.31
C CYS A 79 -3.25 6.62 16.82
N GLY A 80 -4.05 5.91 17.63
CA GLY A 80 -4.10 6.07 19.08
C GLY A 80 -4.56 7.48 19.49
N ASN A 81 -4.02 8.00 20.59
CA ASN A 81 -4.39 9.32 21.10
C ASN A 81 -3.50 10.42 20.50
N LEU A 82 -4.10 11.42 19.84
CA LEU A 82 -3.38 12.53 19.21
C LEU A 82 -3.63 13.84 19.98
N GLN A 83 -2.60 14.32 20.67
CA GLN A 83 -2.58 15.68 21.21
C GLN A 83 -2.51 16.72 20.06
N PRO A 84 -2.99 17.96 20.27
CA PRO A 84 -2.80 19.04 19.31
C PRO A 84 -1.33 19.15 18.86
N GLY A 85 -1.09 19.19 17.56
CA GLY A 85 0.26 19.25 16.97
C GLY A 85 1.03 17.92 16.97
N ARG A 86 0.53 16.85 17.60
CA ARG A 86 1.15 15.51 17.51
C ARG A 86 0.90 14.92 16.13
N LYS A 87 1.96 14.36 15.54
CA LYS A 87 1.91 13.58 14.30
C LYS A 87 2.20 12.11 14.58
N VAL A 88 1.55 11.25 13.81
CA VAL A 88 1.83 9.81 13.75
C VAL A 88 2.18 9.45 12.31
N TRP A 89 3.32 8.77 12.16
CA TRP A 89 3.72 8.16 10.90
C TRP A 89 3.02 6.83 10.78
N THR A 90 2.41 6.60 9.62
CA THR A 90 1.70 5.37 9.32
C THR A 90 2.68 4.39 8.70
N ASP A 91 2.51 3.10 8.98
CA ASP A 91 3.19 2.06 8.22
C ASP A 91 2.82 2.20 6.73
N GLU A 92 3.71 1.71 5.88
CA GLU A 92 3.52 1.78 4.44
C GLU A 92 2.52 0.73 3.98
N PHE A 93 1.68 1.12 3.04
CA PHE A 93 0.85 0.22 2.26
C PHE A 93 0.83 0.72 0.82
N TYR A 94 0.57 -0.18 -0.13
CA TYR A 94 0.67 0.13 -1.53
C TYR A 94 -0.70 0.16 -2.17
N LEU A 95 -0.89 1.12 -3.06
CA LEU A 95 -2.06 1.21 -3.92
C LEU A 95 -1.58 1.02 -5.36
N GLY A 96 -2.07 -0.05 -6.00
CA GLY A 96 -1.84 -0.31 -7.41
C GLY A 96 -2.91 0.35 -8.26
N VAL A 97 -2.51 0.88 -9.40
CA VAL A 97 -3.39 1.44 -10.43
C VAL A 97 -2.99 0.83 -11.78
N GLY A 98 -3.96 0.29 -12.52
CA GLY A 98 -3.76 -0.43 -13.78
C GLY A 98 -4.14 0.36 -15.03
N GLN A 99 -4.78 1.52 -14.88
CA GLN A 99 -5.18 2.40 -15.97
C GLN A 99 -4.91 3.87 -15.64
N SER A 100 -4.67 4.70 -16.66
CA SER A 100 -4.64 6.14 -16.47
C SER A 100 -6.02 6.66 -16.09
N GLY A 101 -6.08 7.68 -15.23
CA GLY A 101 -7.32 8.33 -14.84
C GLY A 101 -7.29 8.90 -13.43
N GLU A 102 -8.40 9.52 -13.07
CA GLU A 102 -8.67 10.02 -11.73
C GLU A 102 -9.53 9.03 -10.96
N PHE A 103 -9.04 8.61 -9.78
CA PHE A 103 -9.69 7.66 -8.91
C PHE A 103 -10.00 8.32 -7.58
N GLU A 104 -11.28 8.42 -7.25
CA GLU A 104 -11.74 8.89 -5.96
C GLU A 104 -12.07 7.73 -5.05
N ILE A 105 -11.56 7.78 -3.82
CA ILE A 105 -11.85 6.75 -2.86
C ILE A 105 -12.29 7.35 -1.52
N LYS A 106 -13.49 6.97 -1.09
CA LYS A 106 -14.14 7.48 0.13
C LYS A 106 -13.54 6.85 1.37
N ARG A 107 -13.27 7.68 2.37
CA ARG A 107 -12.55 7.34 3.60
C ARG A 107 -13.27 7.88 4.82
N HIS A 108 -12.98 7.26 5.96
CA HIS A 108 -13.52 7.66 7.24
C HIS A 108 -12.40 7.84 8.27
N LEU A 109 -12.48 8.94 9.00
CA LEU A 109 -11.67 9.23 10.18
C LEU A 109 -12.56 9.08 11.41
N PHE A 110 -12.15 8.21 12.33
CA PHE A 110 -12.80 7.96 13.60
C PHE A 110 -11.98 8.56 14.72
N ALA A 111 -12.67 9.03 15.76
CA ALA A 111 -12.11 9.34 17.07
C ALA A 111 -13.23 9.26 18.10
N ALA A 112 -12.93 8.85 19.32
CA ALA A 112 -13.93 8.67 20.40
C ALA A 112 -14.65 9.98 20.78
N ASN A 113 -14.04 11.13 20.51
CA ASN A 113 -14.62 12.45 20.76
C ASN A 113 -15.36 13.04 19.54
N LEU A 114 -15.48 12.31 18.43
CA LEU A 114 -16.31 12.69 17.29
C LEU A 114 -17.70 12.06 17.41
N ALA A 115 -18.74 12.86 17.20
CA ALA A 115 -20.14 12.38 17.24
C ALA A 115 -20.47 11.42 16.08
N LYS A 116 -19.78 11.59 14.95
CA LYS A 116 -19.86 10.72 13.77
C LYS A 116 -18.49 10.67 13.10
N PRO A 117 -18.18 9.60 12.34
CA PRO A 117 -16.95 9.54 11.56
C PRO A 117 -16.88 10.74 10.61
N GLN A 118 -15.70 11.33 10.50
CA GLN A 118 -15.45 12.39 9.54
C GLN A 118 -15.08 11.76 8.19
N GLU A 119 -15.82 12.11 7.16
CA GLU A 119 -15.57 11.61 5.81
C GLU A 119 -14.53 12.48 5.09
N PHE A 120 -13.68 11.84 4.28
CA PHE A 120 -12.79 12.52 3.37
C PHE A 120 -12.56 11.67 2.11
N THR A 121 -12.08 12.29 1.04
CA THR A 121 -11.78 11.61 -0.22
C THR A 121 -10.28 11.59 -0.45
N LEU A 122 -9.76 10.41 -0.80
CA LEU A 122 -8.43 10.27 -1.38
C LEU A 122 -8.58 10.27 -2.90
N THR A 123 -8.03 11.28 -3.55
CA THR A 123 -7.99 11.39 -5.01
C THR A 123 -6.61 10.98 -5.51
N ILE A 124 -6.58 10.07 -6.47
CA ILE A 124 -5.36 9.61 -7.14
C ILE A 124 -5.50 9.94 -8.62
N ASP A 125 -4.57 10.72 -9.14
CA ASP A 125 -4.43 10.99 -10.56
C ASP A 125 -3.22 10.19 -11.08
N ALA A 126 -3.47 9.29 -12.02
CA ALA A 126 -2.46 8.41 -12.58
C ALA A 126 -2.38 8.58 -14.11
N ASP A 127 -1.17 8.75 -14.62
CA ASP A 127 -0.87 8.67 -16.04
C ASP A 127 0.05 7.48 -16.32
N ILE A 128 -0.50 6.44 -16.93
CA ILE A 128 0.18 5.18 -17.24
C ILE A 128 0.50 5.14 -18.73
N THR A 129 1.79 5.23 -19.04
CA THR A 129 2.28 4.98 -20.39
C THR A 129 2.46 3.48 -20.62
N ARG A 130 1.71 2.91 -21.56
CA ARG A 130 1.87 1.51 -21.97
C ARG A 130 2.88 1.40 -23.09
N THR A 131 3.91 0.60 -22.86
CA THR A 131 4.91 0.23 -23.87
C THR A 131 4.71 -1.22 -24.30
N SER A 132 4.83 -1.48 -25.59
CA SER A 132 4.93 -2.84 -26.12
C SER A 132 6.38 -3.12 -26.49
N MET A 133 6.92 -4.24 -26.02
CA MET A 133 8.21 -4.74 -26.45
C MET A 133 8.07 -6.21 -26.79
N THR A 134 8.78 -6.64 -27.81
CA THR A 134 9.00 -8.06 -28.11
C THR A 134 9.97 -8.67 -27.10
N ALA A 135 9.98 -10.00 -27.00
CA ALA A 135 10.93 -10.70 -26.15
C ALA A 135 12.39 -10.42 -26.57
N ASP A 136 12.64 -10.30 -27.87
CA ASP A 136 13.97 -10.01 -28.41
C ASP A 136 14.44 -8.61 -28.01
N GLU A 137 13.58 -7.59 -28.14
CA GLU A 137 13.89 -6.22 -27.69
C GLU A 137 14.16 -6.15 -26.17
N LEU A 138 13.45 -6.95 -25.37
CA LEU A 138 13.69 -7.03 -23.91
C LEU A 138 15.06 -7.64 -23.59
N ILE A 139 15.47 -8.66 -24.35
CA ILE A 139 16.79 -9.30 -24.20
C ILE A 139 17.89 -8.32 -24.60
N GLU A 140 17.73 -7.62 -25.72
CA GLU A 140 18.68 -6.61 -26.18
C GLU A 140 18.83 -5.45 -25.19
N LEU A 141 17.74 -5.00 -24.57
CA LEU A 141 17.78 -3.96 -23.54
C LEU A 141 18.60 -4.42 -22.33
N ALA A 142 18.36 -5.64 -21.83
CA ALA A 142 19.09 -6.20 -20.69
C ALA A 142 20.59 -6.34 -20.99
N ASP A 143 20.95 -6.80 -22.19
CA ASP A 143 22.34 -6.94 -22.61
C ASP A 143 23.04 -5.58 -22.81
N SER A 144 22.28 -4.54 -23.17
CA SER A 144 22.81 -3.18 -23.35
C SER A 144 23.15 -2.48 -22.03
N ASP A 145 22.41 -2.76 -20.97
CA ASP A 145 22.69 -2.23 -19.63
C ASP A 145 23.89 -2.94 -18.98
N VAL A 146 24.05 -4.24 -19.20
CA VAL A 146 25.23 -5.00 -18.75
C VAL A 146 26.52 -4.53 -19.43
N LYS A 147 26.46 -4.09 -20.69
CA LYS A 147 27.64 -3.56 -21.40
C LYS A 147 28.08 -2.18 -20.91
N LYS A 148 27.15 -1.33 -20.47
CA LYS A 148 27.47 0.01 -19.95
C LYS A 148 28.19 -0.02 -18.61
N GLU A 149 27.97 -1.03 -17.77
CA GLU A 149 28.71 -1.20 -16.52
C GLU A 149 30.16 -1.68 -16.71
N VAL A 150 30.52 -2.17 -17.90
CA VAL A 150 31.85 -2.73 -18.18
C VAL A 150 32.78 -1.73 -18.87
N ASP A 151 32.25 -0.64 -19.43
CA ASP A 151 33.01 0.38 -20.16
C ASP A 151 33.38 1.62 -19.31
N ASP A 152 33.11 1.59 -17.99
CA ASP A 152 33.38 2.70 -17.03
C ASP A 152 34.60 2.44 -16.08
N ASP A 153 35.49 1.49 -16.41
CA ASP A 153 36.76 1.20 -15.68
C ASP A 153 38.03 1.46 -16.52
#